data_AF-A0A365N2E1-F1
#
_entry.id   AF-A0A365N2E1-F1
#
_cell.length_a   1.000
_cell.length_b   1.000
_cell.length_c   1.000
_cell.angle_alpha   90.00
_cell.angle_beta   90.00
_cell.angle_gamma   90.00
#
_symmetry.space_group_name_H-M   'P 1'
#
loop_
_entity.id
_entity.type
_entity.pdbx_description
1 polymer ?
#
loop_
_entity_poly.entity_id
_entity_poly.type
_entity_poly.pdbx_seq_one_letter_code
_entity_poly.pdbx_strand_id
1 'polypeptide(L)'
;MDYTQIPKDIAAVESGGKTYVFYVNDNHQLSYFVKPGGGCNGGYAVKTIEITYQKMHVKCDSREVAAVSWKSASGVDEIRVYCVLADEQGRAFLQEICLSSDKPNKDWHQGSLGSKRIIRHVENGASIAVTGTSFENLRVYVSGKSENGIPKIDVHYYTQKDGGSWEIESVNAQL
;
A
#
# COMPACT_ATOMS: atom_id res chain seq x y z
N MET A 1 11.94 14.41 24.29
CA MET A 1 12.09 12.94 24.31
C MET A 1 12.57 12.56 22.93
N ASP A 2 13.86 12.25 22.82
CA ASP A 2 14.47 11.76 21.58
C ASP A 2 14.08 10.29 21.41
N TYR A 3 13.26 10.03 20.39
CA TYR A 3 13.14 8.73 19.77
C TYR A 3 12.98 8.99 18.28
N THR A 4 14.09 9.03 17.54
CA THR A 4 14.05 8.68 16.11
C THR A 4 13.52 7.24 16.06
N GLN A 5 12.23 7.07 15.82
CA GLN A 5 11.64 5.74 15.79
C GLN A 5 12.13 5.06 14.52
N ILE A 6 12.69 3.86 14.68
CA ILE A 6 12.96 3.03 13.51
C ILE A 6 11.63 2.70 12.82
N PRO A 7 11.59 2.59 11.49
CA PRO A 7 10.40 2.12 10.79
C PRO A 7 9.93 0.79 11.37
N LYS A 8 8.64 0.71 11.72
CA LYS A 8 8.03 -0.52 12.26
C LYS A 8 7.97 -1.62 11.19
N ASP A 9 7.75 -1.21 9.95
CA ASP A 9 7.54 -2.09 8.81
C ASP A 9 8.15 -1.47 7.54
N ILE A 10 8.50 -2.32 6.58
CA ILE A 10 9.06 -1.94 5.28
C ILE A 10 8.54 -2.86 4.17
N ALA A 11 8.36 -2.31 2.97
CA ALA A 11 8.11 -3.11 1.76
C ALA A 11 9.07 -2.69 0.65
N ALA A 12 9.64 -3.67 -0.06
CA ALA A 12 10.57 -3.42 -1.14
C ALA A 12 10.07 -4.00 -2.46
N VAL A 13 10.27 -3.27 -3.55
CA VAL A 13 9.95 -3.72 -4.91
C VAL A 13 11.03 -3.28 -5.89
N GLU A 14 11.16 -4.02 -6.98
CA GLU A 14 11.96 -3.63 -8.14
C GLU A 14 11.04 -3.27 -9.30
N SER A 15 11.30 -2.14 -9.97
CA SER A 15 10.47 -1.65 -11.08
C SER A 15 11.26 -0.70 -11.97
N GLY A 16 11.19 -0.89 -13.29
CA GLY A 16 11.95 -0.08 -14.25
C GLY A 16 13.47 -0.05 -13.99
N GLY A 17 14.03 -1.15 -13.49
CA GLY A 17 15.46 -1.26 -13.11
C GLY A 17 15.86 -0.50 -11.85
N LYS A 18 14.90 0.03 -11.08
CA LYS A 18 15.12 0.75 -9.81
C LYS A 18 14.63 -0.09 -8.64
N THR A 19 15.27 0.08 -7.49
CA THR A 19 14.80 -0.49 -6.21
C THR A 19 14.08 0.60 -5.42
N TYR A 20 12.88 0.29 -4.94
CA TYR A 20 12.10 1.14 -4.05
C TYR A 20 11.92 0.44 -2.71
N VAL A 21 12.14 1.14 -1.60
CA VAL A 21 11.91 0.62 -0.24
C VAL A 21 10.99 1.60 0.48
N PHE A 22 9.74 1.19 0.69
CA PHE A 22 8.68 1.97 1.32
C PHE A 22 8.68 1.77 2.83
N TYR A 23 8.35 2.83 3.55
CA TYR A 23 8.26 2.85 5.00
C TYR A 23 7.41 4.02 5.50
N VAL A 24 7.04 4.01 6.77
CA VAL A 24 6.34 5.13 7.44
C VAL A 24 7.35 5.89 8.29
N ASN A 25 7.49 7.21 8.06
CA ASN A 25 8.41 8.06 8.81
C ASN A 25 7.83 8.51 10.18
N ASP A 26 8.65 9.20 10.98
CA ASP A 26 8.26 9.68 12.32
C ASP A 26 7.09 10.69 12.32
N ASN A 27 6.83 11.33 11.18
CA ASN A 27 5.69 12.22 10.99
C ASN A 27 4.43 11.47 10.52
N HIS A 28 4.43 10.14 10.56
CA HIS A 28 3.35 9.27 10.09
C HIS A 28 3.06 9.40 8.59
N GLN A 29 4.07 9.72 7.79
CA GLN A 29 3.94 9.86 6.34
C GLN A 29 4.56 8.67 5.63
N LEU A 30 3.90 8.19 4.58
CA LEU A 30 4.48 7.21 3.69
C LEU A 30 5.66 7.82 2.93
N SER A 31 6.82 7.19 3.06
CA SER A 31 8.08 7.62 2.46
C SER A 31 8.78 6.43 1.80
N TYR A 32 9.77 6.70 0.97
CA TYR A 32 10.53 5.65 0.31
C TYR A 32 11.97 6.05 0.01
N PHE A 33 12.85 5.05 0.08
CA PHE A 33 14.16 5.12 -0.54
C PHE A 33 14.05 4.68 -2.00
N VAL A 34 14.72 5.38 -2.90
CA VAL A 34 14.86 4.96 -4.30
C VAL A 34 16.32 4.90 -4.71
N LYS A 35 16.72 3.78 -5.28
CA LYS A 35 18.02 3.61 -5.92
C LYS A 35 17.85 3.57 -7.44
N PRO A 36 18.48 4.48 -8.21
CA PRO A 36 18.49 4.43 -9.66
C PRO A 36 19.07 3.12 -10.20
N GLY A 37 18.57 2.66 -11.34
CA GLY A 37 19.18 1.57 -12.10
C GLY A 37 20.41 2.03 -12.87
N GLY A 38 21.45 1.19 -12.96
CA GLY A 38 22.67 1.46 -13.73
C GLY A 38 23.93 1.54 -12.89
N GLY A 39 24.46 0.38 -12.48
CA GLY A 39 25.74 0.25 -11.78
C GLY A 39 25.69 0.65 -10.31
N CYS A 40 26.49 0.01 -9.46
CA CYS A 40 26.53 0.19 -8.01
C CYS A 40 26.97 1.60 -7.53
N ASN A 41 27.03 2.60 -8.40
CA ASN A 41 27.71 3.88 -8.15
C ASN A 41 26.76 5.02 -7.74
N GLY A 42 25.49 4.73 -7.43
CA GLY A 42 24.51 5.69 -6.89
C GLY A 42 23.96 5.26 -5.53
N GLY A 43 23.91 6.19 -4.58
CA GLY A 43 23.26 5.99 -3.28
C GLY A 43 21.72 6.03 -3.35
N TYR A 44 21.06 5.69 -2.26
CA TYR A 44 19.61 5.86 -2.13
C TYR A 44 19.25 7.33 -1.93
N ALA A 45 18.23 7.80 -2.63
CA ALA A 45 17.57 9.08 -2.33
C ALA A 45 16.32 8.83 -1.50
N VAL A 46 16.06 9.68 -0.51
CA VAL A 46 14.85 9.65 0.32
C VAL A 46 13.79 10.56 -0.28
N LYS A 47 12.56 10.07 -0.37
CA LYS A 47 11.40 10.84 -0.83
C LYS A 47 10.19 10.57 0.05
N THR A 48 9.35 11.57 0.22
CA THR A 48 8.03 11.42 0.86
C THR A 48 6.96 11.39 -0.22
N ILE A 49 5.98 10.50 -0.07
CA ILE A 49 4.85 10.43 -0.98
C ILE A 49 3.84 11.50 -0.59
N GLU A 50 3.65 12.44 -1.50
CA GLU A 50 2.59 13.44 -1.40
C GLU A 50 1.54 13.13 -2.46
N ILE A 51 0.29 13.00 -2.03
CA ILE A 51 -0.84 12.93 -2.96
C ILE A 51 -1.49 14.30 -2.94
N THR A 52 -1.45 14.97 -4.09
CA THR A 52 -2.13 16.24 -4.32
C THR A 52 -3.56 16.09 -3.82
N TYR A 53 -3.98 16.93 -2.87
CA TYR A 53 -5.32 16.95 -2.24
C TYR A 53 -5.58 16.07 -1.01
N GLN A 54 -4.61 15.34 -0.46
CA GLN A 54 -4.81 14.62 0.80
C GLN A 54 -3.54 14.59 1.67
N LYS A 55 -3.63 15.11 2.90
CA LYS A 55 -2.63 14.81 3.93
C LYS A 55 -2.83 13.36 4.35
N MET A 56 -1.99 12.47 3.85
CA MET A 56 -1.99 11.07 4.25
C MET A 56 -1.22 10.89 5.55
N HIS A 57 -1.95 10.72 6.64
CA HIS A 57 -1.36 10.35 7.93
C HIS A 57 -1.66 8.87 8.17
N VAL A 58 -0.62 8.05 8.04
CA VAL A 58 -0.70 6.62 8.31
C VAL A 58 -1.04 6.41 9.78
N LYS A 59 -1.99 5.54 10.05
CA LYS A 59 -2.48 5.32 11.40
C LYS A 59 -1.35 4.85 12.31
N CYS A 60 -1.21 5.53 13.46
CA CYS A 60 -0.02 5.46 14.29
C CYS A 60 0.29 4.08 14.89
N ASP A 61 -0.74 3.25 15.09
CA ASP A 61 -0.66 1.91 15.71
C ASP A 61 -0.40 0.78 14.69
N SER A 62 -0.91 0.93 13.46
CA SER A 62 -0.60 0.02 12.36
C SER A 62 0.79 0.32 11.80
N ARG A 63 1.00 1.48 11.16
CA ARG A 63 2.23 1.80 10.40
C ARG A 63 2.68 0.71 9.40
N GLU A 64 1.78 -0.19 9.03
CA GLU A 64 2.08 -1.29 8.12
C GLU A 64 2.09 -0.79 6.68
N VAL A 65 2.93 -1.41 5.87
CA VAL A 65 3.14 -1.07 4.47
C VAL A 65 3.29 -2.35 3.65
N ALA A 66 2.54 -2.47 2.57
CA ALA A 66 2.72 -3.55 1.60
C ALA A 66 2.91 -2.95 0.21
N ALA A 67 3.77 -3.55 -0.61
CA ALA A 67 4.01 -3.06 -1.96
C ALA A 67 4.16 -4.20 -2.97
N VAL A 68 3.71 -3.96 -4.19
CA VAL A 68 3.88 -4.86 -5.33
C VAL A 68 4.20 -4.05 -6.58
N SER A 69 5.01 -4.61 -7.46
CA SER A 69 5.28 -4.07 -8.77
C SER A 69 5.06 -5.12 -9.86
N TRP A 70 4.70 -4.65 -11.05
CA TRP A 70 4.66 -5.50 -12.24
C TRP A 70 4.91 -4.64 -13.48
N LYS A 71 5.12 -5.31 -14.62
CA LYS A 71 5.17 -4.67 -15.93
C LYS A 71 3.93 -5.07 -16.72
N SER A 72 3.16 -4.09 -17.19
CA SER A 72 1.94 -4.32 -17.96
C SER A 72 2.27 -4.95 -19.33
N ALA A 73 1.24 -5.50 -20.00
CA ALA A 73 1.38 -6.00 -21.36
C ALA A 73 1.81 -4.92 -22.37
N SER A 74 1.48 -3.64 -22.12
CA SER A 74 1.93 -2.49 -22.91
C SER A 74 3.34 -2.01 -22.55
N GLY A 75 4.03 -2.71 -21.64
CA GLY A 75 5.40 -2.39 -21.22
C GLY A 75 5.50 -1.27 -20.19
N VAL A 76 4.37 -0.88 -19.57
CA VAL A 76 4.31 0.15 -18.53
C VAL A 76 4.70 -0.47 -17.19
N ASP A 77 5.65 0.15 -16.49
CA ASP A 77 6.03 -0.25 -15.14
C ASP A 77 4.99 0.30 -14.13
N GLU A 78 4.46 -0.60 -13.31
CA GLU A 78 3.43 -0.31 -12.31
C GLU A 78 3.95 -0.61 -10.91
N ILE A 79 3.65 0.28 -9.96
CA ILE A 79 3.85 0.04 -8.53
C ILE A 79 2.54 0.35 -7.80
N ARG A 80 2.16 -0.52 -6.87
CA ARG A 80 1.08 -0.29 -5.91
C ARG A 80 1.63 -0.42 -4.50
N VAL A 81 1.28 0.54 -3.66
CA VAL A 81 1.62 0.56 -2.24
C VAL A 81 0.32 0.66 -1.45
N TYR A 82 0.22 -0.14 -0.40
CA TYR A 82 -0.90 -0.21 0.50
C TYR A 82 -0.44 0.21 1.89
N CYS A 83 -1.26 1.01 2.56
CA CYS A 83 -1.08 1.36 3.96
C CYS A 83 -2.43 1.51 4.65
N VAL A 84 -2.41 1.64 5.98
CA VAL A 84 -3.61 1.84 6.79
C VAL A 84 -3.69 3.29 7.25
N LEU A 85 -4.72 4.01 6.83
CA LEU A 85 -5.01 5.38 7.28
C LEU A 85 -6.07 5.39 8.38
N ALA A 86 -6.26 6.54 9.01
CA ALA A 86 -7.36 6.78 9.95
C ALA A 86 -8.38 7.75 9.34
N ASP A 87 -9.67 7.45 9.47
CA ASP A 87 -10.72 8.43 9.12
C ASP A 87 -10.89 9.48 10.23
N GLU A 88 -11.83 10.42 10.03
CA GLU A 88 -12.12 11.49 11.00
C GLU A 88 -12.58 10.96 12.37
N GLN A 89 -13.11 9.74 12.42
CA GLN A 89 -13.52 9.05 13.64
C GLN A 89 -12.41 8.16 14.22
N GLY A 90 -11.21 8.19 13.61
CA GLY A 90 -10.06 7.40 14.02
C GLY A 90 -10.11 5.93 13.61
N ARG A 91 -11.08 5.50 12.80
CA ARG A 91 -11.20 4.11 12.34
C ARG A 91 -10.17 3.83 11.25
N ALA A 92 -9.55 2.66 11.33
CA ALA A 92 -8.58 2.20 10.35
C ALA A 92 -9.23 1.86 9.01
N PHE A 93 -8.62 2.28 7.90
CA PHE A 93 -9.04 1.86 6.56
C PHE A 93 -7.86 1.68 5.60
N LEU A 94 -8.00 0.80 4.62
CA LEU A 94 -6.98 0.57 3.59
C LEU A 94 -6.89 1.73 2.61
N GLN A 95 -5.67 2.12 2.27
CA GLN A 95 -5.36 3.09 1.23
C GLN A 95 -4.43 2.49 0.18
N GLU A 96 -4.82 2.58 -1.08
CA GLU A 96 -3.97 2.26 -2.24
C GLU A 96 -3.33 3.51 -2.84
N ILE A 97 -2.05 3.38 -3.19
CA ILE A 97 -1.23 4.45 -3.73
C ILE A 97 -0.47 3.90 -4.93
N CYS A 98 -0.62 4.58 -6.07
CA CYS A 98 -0.24 4.09 -7.38
C CYS A 98 0.88 4.94 -7.97
N LEU A 99 1.83 4.27 -8.63
CA LEU A 99 2.78 4.88 -9.56
C LEU A 99 2.76 4.08 -10.86
N SER A 100 2.69 4.79 -11.99
CA SER A 100 2.75 4.19 -13.32
C SER A 100 3.72 5.00 -14.19
N SER A 101 4.53 4.29 -14.99
CA SER A 101 5.56 4.94 -15.81
C SER A 101 5.01 5.74 -16.99
N ASP A 102 3.74 5.55 -17.35
CA ASP A 102 3.08 6.21 -18.49
C ASP A 102 2.41 7.55 -18.12
N LYS A 103 2.29 7.86 -16.83
CA LYS A 103 1.70 9.12 -16.38
C LYS A 103 2.63 10.28 -16.72
N PRO A 104 2.12 11.41 -17.26
CA PRO A 104 2.93 12.53 -17.74
C PRO A 104 3.98 13.03 -16.74
N ASN A 105 3.62 13.10 -15.46
CA ASN A 105 4.50 13.57 -14.40
C ASN A 105 5.18 12.44 -13.61
N LYS A 106 4.78 11.18 -13.85
CA LYS A 106 5.23 10.00 -13.07
C LYS A 106 5.11 10.25 -11.56
N ASP A 107 3.99 10.87 -11.17
CA ASP A 107 3.67 11.18 -9.79
C ASP A 107 2.84 10.08 -9.15
N TRP A 108 2.99 9.98 -7.84
CA TRP A 108 2.14 9.16 -7.00
C TRP A 108 0.71 9.69 -7.00
N HIS A 109 -0.26 8.79 -7.06
CA HIS A 109 -1.68 9.15 -7.02
C HIS A 109 -2.46 8.14 -6.20
N GLN A 110 -3.63 8.56 -5.70
CA GLN A 110 -4.54 7.68 -4.97
C GLN A 110 -5.13 6.65 -5.95
N GLY A 111 -5.08 5.38 -5.55
CA GLY A 111 -5.78 4.29 -6.22
C GLY A 111 -7.27 4.24 -5.88
N SER A 112 -7.97 3.23 -6.37
CA SER A 112 -9.42 3.13 -6.14
C SER A 112 -9.74 2.68 -4.71
N LEU A 113 -8.92 1.81 -4.11
CA LEU A 113 -9.06 1.37 -2.73
C LEU A 113 -8.66 2.49 -1.75
N GLY A 114 -9.54 2.82 -0.82
CA GLY A 114 -9.38 3.96 0.11
C GLY A 114 -9.83 5.30 -0.47
N SER A 115 -10.25 5.33 -1.75
CA SER A 115 -10.90 6.53 -2.31
C SER A 115 -12.28 6.74 -1.71
N LYS A 116 -12.83 7.95 -1.87
CA LYS A 116 -14.20 8.30 -1.41
C LYS A 116 -15.30 7.33 -1.87
N ARG A 117 -15.06 6.58 -2.96
CA ARG A 117 -16.01 5.60 -3.51
C ARG A 117 -15.88 4.22 -2.87
N ILE A 118 -14.69 3.85 -2.39
CA ILE A 118 -14.38 2.50 -1.94
C ILE A 118 -13.53 2.58 -0.67
N ILE A 119 -14.18 2.91 0.45
CA ILE A 119 -13.56 2.83 1.77
C ILE A 119 -13.71 1.40 2.29
N ARG A 120 -12.61 0.82 2.75
CA ARG A 120 -12.57 -0.51 3.36
C ARG A 120 -11.98 -0.39 4.76
N HIS A 121 -12.86 -0.35 5.76
CA HIS A 121 -12.45 -0.35 7.16
C HIS A 121 -11.83 -1.70 7.51
N VAL A 122 -10.79 -1.64 8.34
CA VAL A 122 -10.04 -2.80 8.84
C VAL A 122 -9.90 -2.70 10.34
N GLU A 123 -9.46 -3.78 10.98
CA GLU A 123 -9.17 -3.74 12.41
C GLU A 123 -7.98 -2.81 12.72
N ASN A 124 -8.05 -2.16 13.88
CA ASN A 124 -6.92 -1.39 14.37
C ASN A 124 -5.73 -2.32 14.65
N GLY A 125 -4.55 -1.95 14.17
CA GLY A 125 -3.35 -2.78 14.28
C GLY A 125 -3.30 -3.97 13.31
N ALA A 126 -4.17 -4.03 12.32
CA ALA A 126 -4.10 -5.04 11.27
C ALA A 126 -2.77 -4.95 10.48
N SER A 127 -2.14 -6.11 10.25
CA SER A 127 -1.05 -6.32 9.30
C SER A 127 -1.57 -6.51 7.89
N ILE A 128 -0.77 -6.09 6.91
CA ILE A 128 -1.11 -6.15 5.49
C ILE A 128 -0.03 -6.86 4.68
N ALA A 129 -0.46 -7.62 3.68
CA ALA A 129 0.42 -8.18 2.66
C ALA A 129 -0.22 -8.04 1.29
N VAL A 130 0.58 -8.05 0.21
CA VAL A 130 0.06 -7.91 -1.15
C VAL A 130 0.75 -8.87 -2.10
N THR A 131 -0.02 -9.39 -3.06
CA THR A 131 0.48 -10.12 -4.22
C THR A 131 -0.22 -9.66 -5.48
N GLY A 132 0.43 -9.81 -6.63
CA GLY A 132 -0.18 -9.48 -7.91
C GLY A 132 0.85 -9.52 -9.04
N THR A 133 0.39 -9.91 -10.23
CA THR A 133 1.19 -9.86 -11.47
C THR A 133 0.59 -8.90 -12.51
N SER A 134 -0.61 -8.42 -12.22
CA SER A 134 -1.37 -7.46 -13.00
C SER A 134 -2.46 -6.88 -12.10
N PHE A 135 -3.19 -5.89 -12.60
CA PHE A 135 -4.28 -5.26 -11.86
C PHE A 135 -5.44 -6.25 -11.58
N GLU A 136 -5.69 -7.20 -12.47
CA GLU A 136 -6.75 -8.21 -12.34
C GLU A 136 -6.40 -9.31 -11.32
N ASN A 137 -5.12 -9.51 -11.04
CA ASN A 137 -4.63 -10.56 -10.13
C ASN A 137 -4.20 -10.02 -8.77
N LEU A 138 -4.47 -8.74 -8.52
CA LEU A 138 -4.06 -8.03 -7.33
C LEU A 138 -4.88 -8.49 -6.12
N ARG A 139 -4.19 -8.91 -5.06
CA ARG A 139 -4.77 -9.36 -3.79
C ARG A 139 -4.06 -8.69 -2.63
N VAL A 140 -4.83 -8.01 -1.79
CA VAL A 140 -4.38 -7.40 -0.54
C VAL A 140 -4.94 -8.22 0.61
N TYR A 141 -4.07 -8.79 1.40
CA TYR A 141 -4.39 -9.61 2.56
C TYR A 141 -4.32 -8.75 3.81
N VAL A 142 -5.34 -8.83 4.65
CA VAL A 142 -5.42 -8.05 5.90
C VAL A 142 -5.74 -8.98 7.05
N SER A 143 -4.93 -8.94 8.10
CA SER A 143 -5.23 -9.68 9.34
C SER A 143 -6.40 -9.03 10.08
N GLY A 144 -7.28 -9.84 10.65
CA GLY A 144 -8.32 -9.36 11.55
C GLY A 144 -8.92 -10.48 12.40
N LYS A 145 -10.11 -10.25 12.93
CA LYS A 145 -10.90 -11.20 13.70
C LYS A 145 -12.33 -11.23 13.19
N SER A 146 -12.96 -12.40 13.30
CA SER A 146 -14.40 -12.54 13.08
C SER A 146 -15.19 -11.89 14.23
N GLU A 147 -16.51 -11.81 14.08
CA GLU A 147 -17.41 -11.32 15.15
C GLU A 147 -17.25 -12.11 16.46
N ASN A 148 -16.88 -13.39 16.37
CA ASN A 148 -16.63 -14.27 17.51
C ASN A 148 -15.17 -14.20 18.02
N GLY A 149 -14.36 -13.28 17.51
CA GLY A 149 -12.97 -13.07 17.92
C GLY A 149 -11.97 -14.07 17.32
N ILE A 150 -12.39 -14.93 16.38
CA ILE A 150 -11.52 -15.93 15.74
C ILE A 150 -10.61 -15.21 14.74
N PRO A 151 -9.27 -15.44 14.74
CA PRO A 151 -8.39 -14.87 13.75
C PRO A 151 -8.83 -15.19 12.32
N LYS A 152 -8.81 -14.17 11.46
CA LYS A 152 -9.13 -14.29 10.03
C LYS A 152 -8.19 -13.48 9.18
N ILE A 153 -8.16 -13.80 7.89
CA ILE A 153 -7.54 -12.98 6.85
C ILE A 153 -8.65 -12.52 5.90
N ASP A 154 -8.80 -11.21 5.75
CA ASP A 154 -9.62 -10.63 4.69
C ASP A 154 -8.75 -10.46 3.44
N VAL A 155 -9.21 -10.99 2.32
CA VAL A 155 -8.58 -10.89 1.00
C VAL A 155 -9.37 -9.89 0.18
N HIS A 156 -8.80 -8.71 -0.02
CA HIS A 156 -9.34 -7.70 -0.91
C HIS A 156 -8.79 -7.94 -2.30
N TYR A 157 -9.65 -8.10 -3.29
CA TYR A 157 -9.25 -8.35 -4.67
C TYR A 157 -10.07 -7.51 -5.65
N TYR A 158 -9.43 -7.13 -6.76
CA TYR A 158 -10.09 -6.35 -7.79
C TYR A 158 -10.85 -7.25 -8.76
N THR A 159 -12.06 -6.85 -9.15
CA THR A 159 -12.85 -7.52 -10.18
C THR A 159 -13.23 -6.52 -11.26
N GLN A 160 -13.28 -6.97 -12.52
CA GLN A 160 -13.78 -6.15 -13.64
C GLN A 160 -15.32 -6.14 -13.73
N LYS A 161 -16.01 -6.79 -12.80
CA LYS A 161 -17.48 -6.83 -12.79
C LYS A 161 -18.03 -5.41 -12.62
N ASP A 162 -19.10 -5.09 -13.35
CA ASP A 162 -19.83 -3.82 -13.25
C ASP A 162 -18.96 -2.54 -13.40
N GLY A 163 -17.93 -2.61 -14.24
CA GLY A 163 -17.04 -1.47 -14.52
C GLY A 163 -15.85 -1.33 -13.56
N GLY A 164 -15.65 -2.29 -12.66
CA GLY A 164 -14.47 -2.36 -11.81
C GLY A 164 -14.76 -2.08 -10.33
N SER A 165 -14.56 -3.07 -9.47
CA SER A 165 -14.77 -2.94 -8.02
C SER A 165 -13.75 -3.74 -7.22
N TRP A 166 -13.54 -3.33 -5.96
CA TRP A 166 -12.84 -4.14 -4.96
C TRP A 166 -13.83 -4.98 -4.18
N GLU A 167 -13.66 -6.30 -4.21
CA GLU A 167 -14.44 -7.26 -3.45
C GLU A 167 -13.62 -7.81 -2.26
N ILE A 168 -14.28 -8.55 -1.37
CA ILE A 168 -13.67 -9.11 -0.17
C ILE A 168 -14.09 -10.57 -0.02
N GLU A 169 -13.12 -11.42 0.28
CA GLU A 169 -13.31 -12.79 0.75
C GLU A 169 -12.65 -12.94 2.13
N SER A 170 -13.31 -13.58 3.09
CA SER A 170 -12.75 -13.81 4.42
C SER A 170 -12.37 -15.27 4.60
N VAL A 171 -11.12 -15.52 5.00
CA VAL A 171 -10.61 -16.85 5.33
C VAL A 171 -10.38 -16.92 6.83
N ASN A 172 -11.16 -17.74 7.54
CA ASN A 172 -10.95 -17.98 8.96
C ASN A 172 -9.73 -18.89 9.15
N ALA A 173 -8.84 -18.53 10.08
CA ALA A 173 -7.81 -19.45 10.54
C ALA A 173 -8.52 -20.51 11.39
N GLN A 174 -8.78 -21.68 10.82
CA GLN A 174 -9.14 -22.85 11.63
C GLN A 174 -7.89 -23.25 12.42
N LEU A 175 -7.97 -23.13 13.75
CA LEU A 175 -6.99 -23.65 14.69
C LEU A 175 -7.37 -25.07 15.09
#